data_AF-A0A0R0GK79-F1
#
_entry.id   AF-A0A0R0GK79-F1
#
_cell.length_a   1.000
_cell.length_b   1.000
_cell.length_c   1.000
_cell.angle_alpha   90.00
_cell.angle_beta   90.00
_cell.angle_gamma   90.00
#
_symmetry.space_group_name_H-M   'P 1'
#
loop_
_entity.id
_entity.type
_entity.pdbx_description
1 polymer ?
#
loop_
_entity_poly.entity_id
_entity_poly.type
_entity_poly.pdbx_seq_one_letter_code
_entity_poly.pdbx_strand_id
1 'polypeptide(L)'
;MGSGKSRDISSLDYDYLVRMFSLDCEDSSCPFEEEKINFALYPSLQGGLRNNHTAVPATALEQGKVPMYKPYIQQVKKSALASALLKRKCRLATNETHNHLLLCDLTILGLIGNLVFFYSTFCNMSQTL
;
A
#
# COMPACT_ATOMS: atom_id res chain seq x y z
N MET A 1 -45.49 -14.54 19.59
CA MET A 1 -45.10 -14.36 18.17
C MET A 1 -44.21 -13.13 18.07
N GLY A 2 -42.90 -13.28 18.34
CA GLY A 2 -41.90 -12.25 18.08
C GLY A 2 -40.95 -12.81 17.03
N SER A 3 -41.20 -12.50 15.77
CA SER A 3 -40.34 -12.94 14.66
C SER A 3 -39.02 -12.19 14.75
N GLY A 4 -38.01 -12.83 15.34
CA GLY A 4 -36.63 -12.38 15.29
C GLY A 4 -36.15 -12.46 13.85
N LYS A 5 -36.12 -11.33 13.15
CA LYS A 5 -35.44 -11.23 11.85
C LYS A 5 -33.95 -11.49 12.08
N SER A 6 -33.49 -12.65 11.64
CA SER A 6 -32.07 -12.92 11.39
C SER A 6 -31.55 -11.77 10.53
N ARG A 7 -30.74 -10.89 11.11
CA ARG A 7 -30.07 -9.82 10.36
C ARG A 7 -28.98 -10.49 9.54
N ASP A 8 -29.18 -10.55 8.22
CA ASP A 8 -28.19 -11.11 7.30
C ASP A 8 -26.86 -10.36 7.45
N ILE A 9 -25.84 -11.08 7.93
CA ILE A 9 -24.49 -10.56 8.21
C ILE A 9 -23.84 -9.96 6.95
N SER A 10 -24.26 -10.38 5.76
CA SER A 10 -23.72 -9.90 4.48
C SER A 10 -24.06 -8.45 4.16
N SER A 11 -25.20 -7.92 4.61
CA SER A 11 -25.59 -6.53 4.32
C SER A 11 -24.93 -5.53 5.26
N LEU A 12 -24.66 -5.93 6.51
CA LEU A 12 -23.94 -5.10 7.49
C LEU A 12 -22.48 -4.88 7.07
N ASP A 13 -21.87 -5.88 6.44
CA ASP A 13 -20.50 -5.79 5.94
C ASP A 13 -20.37 -4.76 4.81
N TYR A 14 -21.34 -4.72 3.87
CA TYR A 14 -21.36 -3.72 2.81
C TYR A 14 -21.58 -2.30 3.33
N ASP A 15 -22.56 -2.06 4.21
CA ASP A 15 -22.82 -0.71 4.74
C ASP A 15 -21.63 -0.22 5.60
N TYR A 16 -20.99 -1.13 6.33
CA TYR A 16 -19.77 -0.83 7.09
C TYR A 16 -18.59 -0.50 6.17
N LEU A 17 -18.37 -1.30 5.12
CA LEU A 17 -17.31 -1.05 4.15
C LEU A 17 -17.55 0.25 3.39
N VAL A 18 -18.78 0.50 2.93
CA VAL A 18 -19.15 1.76 2.26
C VAL A 18 -18.93 2.94 3.21
N ARG A 19 -19.38 2.90 4.47
CA ARG A 19 -19.10 3.97 5.46
C ARG A 19 -17.61 4.16 5.75
N MET A 20 -16.83 3.08 5.71
CA MET A 20 -15.40 3.15 5.97
C MET A 20 -14.63 3.71 4.75
N PHE A 21 -15.09 3.42 3.53
CA PHE A 21 -14.53 3.96 2.28
C PHE A 21 -15.10 5.32 1.87
N SER A 22 -16.28 5.67 2.38
CA SER A 22 -16.79 7.04 2.43
C SER A 22 -15.91 7.81 3.40
N LEU A 23 -14.72 8.16 2.92
CA LEU A 23 -13.95 9.24 3.49
C LEU A 23 -14.86 10.46 3.45
N ASP A 24 -15.09 11.08 4.61
CA ASP A 24 -15.74 12.38 4.72
C ASP A 24 -14.95 13.38 3.85
N CYS A 25 -15.28 13.45 2.56
CA CYS A 25 -14.81 14.52 1.70
C CYS A 25 -15.59 15.77 2.10
N GLU A 26 -15.11 16.46 3.13
CA GLU A 26 -15.60 17.79 3.50
C GLU A 26 -15.20 18.85 2.45
N ASP A 27 -14.34 18.50 1.48
CA ASP A 27 -13.94 19.38 0.38
C ASP A 27 -14.82 19.16 -0.85
N SER A 28 -15.97 19.84 -0.88
CA SER A 28 -16.86 20.01 -2.05
C SER A 28 -16.23 20.79 -3.23
N SER A 29 -14.92 20.70 -3.44
CA SER A 29 -14.15 21.49 -4.40
C SER A 29 -13.51 20.70 -5.55
N CYS A 30 -13.68 19.38 -5.61
CA CYS A 30 -13.22 18.60 -6.75
C CYS A 30 -14.39 18.14 -7.63
N PRO A 31 -14.37 18.44 -8.94
CA PRO A 31 -15.32 17.89 -9.90
C PRO A 31 -14.90 16.45 -10.24
N PHE A 32 -14.76 15.58 -9.24
CA PHE A 32 -14.61 14.15 -9.50
C PHE A 32 -15.98 13.62 -9.85
N GLU A 33 -16.10 13.14 -11.08
CA GLU A 33 -17.30 12.53 -11.61
C GLU A 33 -17.46 11.14 -10.99
N GLU A 34 -17.87 11.12 -9.71
CA GLU A 34 -18.07 9.90 -8.91
C GLU A 34 -18.86 8.86 -9.69
N GLU A 35 -19.92 9.30 -10.37
CA GLU A 35 -20.74 8.46 -11.23
C GLU A 35 -19.95 7.83 -12.38
N LYS A 36 -19.05 8.58 -13.05
CA LYS A 36 -18.25 8.04 -14.16
C LYS A 36 -17.20 7.04 -13.67
N ILE A 37 -16.62 7.27 -12.49
CA ILE A 37 -15.67 6.33 -11.87
C ILE A 37 -16.40 5.04 -11.48
N ASN A 38 -17.55 5.16 -10.79
CA ASN A 38 -18.35 4.01 -10.37
C ASN A 38 -18.82 3.19 -11.57
N PHE A 39 -19.29 3.86 -12.64
CA PHE A 39 -19.72 3.20 -13.88
C PHE A 39 -18.57 2.49 -14.61
N ALA A 40 -17.37 3.08 -14.64
CA ALA A 40 -16.19 2.48 -15.25
C ALA A 40 -15.73 1.22 -14.50
N LEU A 41 -15.90 1.18 -13.18
CA LEU A 41 -15.60 -0.02 -12.37
C LEU A 41 -16.68 -1.09 -12.54
N TYR A 42 -17.94 -0.74 -12.30
CA TYR A 42 -19.09 -1.64 -12.41
C TYR A 42 -20.25 -0.92 -13.12
N PRO A 43 -20.85 -1.49 -14.19
CA PRO A 43 -20.65 -2.85 -14.71
C PRO A 43 -19.59 -2.98 -15.80
N SER A 44 -18.86 -1.89 -16.13
CA SER A 44 -18.04 -1.86 -17.36
C SER A 44 -16.84 -2.81 -17.33
N LEU A 45 -16.07 -2.86 -16.24
CA LEU A 45 -14.81 -3.62 -16.16
C LEU A 45 -14.88 -4.82 -15.21
N GLN A 46 -15.50 -4.65 -14.04
CA GLN A 46 -15.57 -5.66 -12.99
C GLN A 46 -16.98 -6.25 -12.87
N GLY A 47 -17.04 -7.53 -12.52
CA GLY A 47 -18.28 -8.19 -12.10
C GLY A 47 -18.62 -7.88 -10.64
N GLY A 48 -19.17 -8.86 -9.91
CA GLY A 48 -19.51 -8.68 -8.50
C GLY A 48 -18.31 -8.34 -7.61
N LEU A 49 -18.55 -7.49 -6.61
CA LEU A 49 -17.53 -7.07 -5.63
C LEU A 49 -17.11 -8.27 -4.76
N ARG A 50 -15.81 -8.40 -4.51
CA ARG A 50 -15.25 -9.49 -3.70
C ARG A 50 -15.10 -9.06 -2.23
N ASN A 51 -16.16 -9.22 -1.43
CA ASN A 51 -16.21 -8.74 -0.03
C ASN A 51 -15.05 -9.18 0.85
N ASN A 52 -14.59 -10.44 0.74
CA ASN A 52 -13.43 -10.94 1.47
C ASN A 52 -12.16 -10.14 1.12
N HIS A 53 -11.96 -9.79 -0.14
CA HIS A 53 -10.87 -8.93 -0.59
C HIS A 53 -11.08 -7.47 -0.21
N THR A 54 -12.33 -7.02 -0.02
CA THR A 54 -12.66 -5.66 0.43
C THR A 54 -12.45 -5.49 1.95
N ALA A 55 -12.67 -6.54 2.74
CA ALA A 55 -12.45 -6.53 4.18
C ALA A 55 -10.96 -6.42 4.58
N VAL A 56 -10.05 -6.99 3.78
CA VAL A 56 -8.59 -6.90 4.04
C VAL A 56 -8.06 -5.45 4.02
N PRO A 57 -8.24 -4.65 2.96
CA PRO A 57 -7.82 -3.25 2.96
C PRO A 57 -8.57 -2.43 4.00
N ALA A 58 -9.79 -2.80 4.38
CA ALA A 58 -10.52 -2.15 5.47
C ALA A 58 -9.79 -2.25 6.81
N THR A 59 -9.39 -3.46 7.19
CA THR A 59 -8.57 -3.69 8.38
C THR A 59 -7.21 -2.99 8.29
N ALA A 60 -6.56 -2.99 7.12
CA ALA A 60 -5.28 -2.32 6.93
C ALA A 60 -5.39 -0.78 7.06
N LEU A 61 -6.49 -0.19 6.57
CA LEU A 61 -6.78 1.24 6.73
C LEU A 61 -7.06 1.62 8.18
N GLU A 62 -7.75 0.76 8.93
CA GLU A 62 -7.94 0.92 10.38
C GLU A 62 -6.59 0.91 11.12
N GLN A 63 -5.69 -0.02 10.77
CA GLN A 63 -4.31 -0.04 11.29
C GLN A 63 -3.52 1.21 10.92
N GLY A 64 -3.81 1.85 9.79
CA GLY A 64 -3.19 3.13 9.40
C GLY A 64 -3.61 4.31 10.29
N LYS A 65 -4.76 4.24 10.96
CA LYS A 65 -5.29 5.29 11.85
C LYS A 65 -4.70 5.24 13.26
N VAL A 66 -4.02 4.15 13.65
CA VAL A 66 -3.41 4.06 14.99
C VAL A 66 -2.24 5.05 15.11
N PRO A 67 -2.06 5.73 16.27
CA PRO A 67 -1.03 6.77 16.43
C PRO A 67 0.40 6.26 16.23
N MET A 68 0.64 4.94 16.43
CA MET A 68 1.93 4.29 16.21
C MET A 68 2.29 4.12 14.71
N TYR A 69 1.33 4.26 13.79
CA TYR A 69 1.61 4.15 12.36
C TYR A 69 2.45 5.33 11.83
N LYS A 70 2.21 6.54 12.34
CA LYS A 70 2.97 7.74 11.95
C LYS A 70 4.48 7.63 12.22
N PRO A 71 4.95 7.27 13.43
CA PRO A 71 6.39 7.07 13.67
C PRO A 71 6.95 5.88 12.88
N TYR A 72 6.17 4.84 12.61
CA TYR A 72 6.59 3.74 11.73
C TYR A 72 6.89 4.25 10.30
N ILE A 73 5.99 5.01 9.69
CA ILE A 73 6.21 5.59 8.35
C ILE A 73 7.40 6.56 8.34
N GLN A 74 7.61 7.33 9.40
CA GLN A 74 8.81 8.17 9.55
C GLN A 74 10.09 7.34 9.60
N GLN A 75 10.07 6.19 10.29
CA GLN A 75 11.20 5.27 10.34
C GLN A 75 11.45 4.60 8.98
N VAL A 76 10.41 4.24 8.24
CA VAL A 76 10.52 3.69 6.87
C VAL A 76 11.14 4.72 5.91
N LYS A 77 10.76 5.99 6.03
CA LYS A 77 11.37 7.09 5.25
C LYS A 77 12.80 7.42 5.70
N LYS A 78 13.20 7.04 6.92
CA LYS A 78 14.52 7.33 7.44
C LYS A 78 15.56 6.50 6.70
N SER A 79 16.35 7.17 5.87
CA SER A 79 17.28 6.59 4.90
C SER A 79 18.58 6.03 5.51
N ALA A 80 18.51 5.30 6.63
CA ALA A 80 19.69 4.74 7.30
C ALA A 80 20.53 3.89 6.32
N LEU A 81 19.85 3.08 5.50
CA LEU A 81 20.47 2.25 4.46
C LEU A 81 21.17 3.07 3.38
N ALA A 82 20.58 4.19 2.95
CA ALA A 82 21.17 5.06 1.93
C ALA A 82 22.54 5.59 2.37
N SER A 83 22.61 6.07 3.62
CA SER A 83 23.86 6.58 4.19
C SER A 83 24.93 5.50 4.30
N ALA A 84 24.53 4.25 4.61
CA ALA A 84 25.44 3.12 4.69
C ALA A 84 25.97 2.69 3.31
N LEU A 85 25.13 2.76 2.27
CA LEU A 85 25.50 2.45 0.89
C LEU A 85 26.45 3.49 0.30
N LEU A 86 26.20 4.78 0.53
CA LEU A 86 27.09 5.87 0.10
C LEU A 86 28.49 5.74 0.72
N LYS A 87 28.58 5.37 2.01
CA LYS A 87 29.86 5.10 2.69
C LYS A 87 30.65 3.94 2.05
N ARG A 88 29.95 2.97 1.44
CA ARG A 88 30.55 1.83 0.75
C ARG A 88 30.85 2.10 -0.73
N LYS A 89 30.80 3.36 -1.17
CA LYS A 89 31.02 3.80 -2.57
C LYS A 89 30.01 3.21 -3.57
N CYS A 90 28.84 2.81 -3.10
CA CYS A 90 27.73 2.47 -4.00
C CYS A 90 27.11 3.75 -4.55
N ARG A 91 26.93 3.83 -5.87
CA ARG A 91 26.24 4.95 -6.50
C ARG A 91 24.74 4.79 -6.37
N LEU A 92 24.07 5.81 -5.84
CA LEU A 92 22.61 5.91 -5.84
C LEU A 92 22.19 6.80 -7.01
N ALA A 93 21.07 6.48 -7.67
CA ALA A 93 20.62 7.22 -8.85
C ALA A 93 20.45 8.73 -8.59
N THR A 94 19.96 9.09 -7.41
CA THR A 94 19.69 10.47 -6.97
C THR A 94 20.65 10.97 -5.88
N ASN A 95 21.67 10.18 -5.50
CA ASN A 95 22.56 10.38 -4.34
C ASN A 95 21.86 10.48 -2.96
N GLU A 96 20.56 10.73 -2.91
CA GLU A 96 19.73 10.80 -1.70
C GLU A 96 18.40 10.06 -1.92
N THR A 97 17.63 9.82 -0.85
CA THR A 97 16.25 9.32 -0.94
C THR A 97 15.32 10.07 0.02
N HIS A 98 14.10 10.35 -0.43
CA HIS A 98 13.02 10.95 0.35
C HIS A 98 11.79 10.02 0.45
N ASN A 99 11.89 8.80 -0.08
CA ASN A 99 10.83 7.81 -0.07
C ASN A 99 11.31 6.52 0.62
N HIS A 100 10.52 5.45 0.49
CA HIS A 100 10.79 4.15 1.10
C HIS A 100 11.71 3.25 0.24
N LEU A 101 12.20 3.74 -0.90
CA LEU A 101 12.99 2.97 -1.87
C LEU A 101 14.36 3.62 -2.11
N LEU A 102 15.29 2.78 -2.57
CA LEU A 102 16.63 3.17 -2.98
C LEU A 102 16.94 2.49 -4.30
N LEU A 103 17.50 3.25 -5.24
CA LEU A 103 17.96 2.72 -6.51
C LEU A 103 19.49 2.79 -6.56
N CYS A 104 20.12 1.62 -6.42
CA CYS A 104 21.57 1.45 -6.54
C CYS A 104 21.95 1.18 -8.00
N ASP A 105 22.89 1.98 -8.51
CA ASP A 105 23.55 1.74 -9.78
C ASP A 105 24.79 0.85 -9.57
N LEU A 106 24.73 -0.35 -10.15
CA LEU A 106 25.77 -1.39 -10.04
C LEU A 106 26.77 -1.36 -11.20
N THR A 107 26.57 -0.49 -12.20
CA THR A 107 27.43 -0.42 -13.39
C THR A 107 28.88 -0.08 -13.05
N ILE A 108 29.11 0.72 -12.01
CA ILE A 108 30.44 1.09 -11.52
C ILE A 108 31.19 -0.12 -10.94
N LEU A 109 30.45 -1.13 -10.46
CA LEU A 109 31.01 -2.38 -9.97
C LEU A 109 31.19 -3.42 -11.09
N GLY A 110 30.80 -3.11 -12.33
CA GLY A 110 30.81 -4.05 -13.44
C GLY A 110 29.77 -5.18 -13.33
N LEU A 111 28.75 -5.00 -12.47
CA LEU A 111 27.73 -6.02 -12.20
C LEU A 111 26.40 -5.69 -12.87
N ILE A 112 25.68 -6.73 -13.26
CA ILE A 112 24.32 -6.65 -13.79
C ILE A 112 23.33 -6.95 -12.66
N GLY A 113 22.22 -6.21 -12.59
CA GLY A 113 21.22 -6.34 -11.53
C GLY A 113 20.70 -7.77 -11.34
N ASN A 114 20.49 -8.53 -12.42
CA ASN A 114 20.03 -9.93 -12.35
C ASN A 114 21.01 -10.84 -11.60
N LEU A 115 22.32 -10.63 -11.77
CA LEU A 115 23.34 -11.43 -11.10
C LEU A 115 23.33 -11.14 -9.59
N VAL A 116 23.27 -9.86 -9.22
CA VAL A 116 23.19 -9.45 -7.81
C VAL A 116 21.89 -9.93 -7.18
N PHE A 117 20.77 -9.84 -7.89
CA PHE A 117 19.49 -10.36 -7.43
C PHE A 117 19.57 -11.87 -7.16
N PHE A 118 20.12 -12.65 -8.09
CA PHE A 118 20.28 -14.10 -7.94
C PHE A 118 21.09 -14.47 -6.68
N TYR A 119 22.24 -13.82 -6.48
CA TYR A 119 23.06 -14.06 -5.28
C TYR A 119 22.39 -13.56 -4.00
N SER A 120 21.66 -12.45 -4.06
CA SER A 120 20.90 -11.90 -2.94
C SER A 120 19.78 -12.85 -2.48
N THR A 121 19.09 -13.48 -3.44
CA THR A 121 18.10 -14.53 -3.16
C THR A 121 18.75 -15.77 -2.57
N PHE A 122 19.92 -16.20 -3.07
CA PHE A 122 20.66 -17.33 -2.50
C PHE A 122 21.04 -17.09 -1.03
N CYS A 123 21.36 -15.85 -0.67
CA CYS A 123 21.68 -15.44 0.69
C CYS A 123 20.45 -15.06 1.55
N ASN A 124 19.21 -15.31 1.10
CA ASN A 124 17.96 -14.98 1.80
C ASN A 124 17.81 -13.50 2.21
N MET A 125 18.43 -12.58 1.48
CA MET A 125 18.36 -11.14 1.81
C MET A 125 16.96 -10.55 1.63
N SER A 126 16.08 -11.20 0.86
CA SER A 126 14.70 -10.72 0.66
C SER A 126 13.80 -10.94 1.88
N GLN A 127 14.19 -11.79 2.84
CA GLN A 127 13.38 -12.12 4.02
C GLN A 127 13.77 -11.31 5.26
N THR A 128 14.82 -10.49 5.18
CA THR A 128 15.48 -9.88 6.34
C THR A 128 15.03 -8.44 6.65
N LEU A 129 13.84 -8.04 6.19
CA LEU A 129 13.25 -6.72 6.43
C LEU A 129 11.90 -6.81 7.13
#